data_AF-A0A1G6ETW0-F1
#
_entry.id   AF-A0A1G6ETW0-F1
#
_cell.length_a   1.000
_cell.length_b   1.000
_cell.length_c   1.000
_cell.angle_alpha   90.00
_cell.angle_beta   90.00
_cell.angle_gamma   90.00
#
_symmetry.space_group_name_H-M   'P 1'
#
loop_
_entity.id
_entity.type
_entity.pdbx_description
1 polymer ?
#
loop_
_entity_poly.entity_id
_entity_poly.type
_entity_poly.pdbx_seq_one_letter_code
_entity_poly.pdbx_strand_id
1 'polypeptide(L)'
;MTFGTYIIILLAIGSSASGEVVRNLQEKGFGKIYLCEDWESANDAVKEQVFCDYIQKKSIDLSGEYIDLANHKILNPLKHPRVYRQMLTGTFFSEIIVPGMYNDDKYGNLQQLDEIKSRIGGAKCVLDIGACAGLFSIMVSGIAENVWAFEPSEAIRFYLIKNTELCGNVHVESFGILNEKGKKTFYDVSDYPKYSGFVERDGAVPYQVMTTNVDYWCEDMGIKPDVIRIDATDCLVEIMDGAKNTIKEYDPVIIIGTKIVDV
;
A
#
# COMPACT_ATOMS: atom_id res chain seq x y z
N MET A 1 -12.09 38.27 34.77
CA MET A 1 -12.55 37.50 33.60
C MET A 1 -11.91 36.13 33.68
N THR A 2 -12.67 35.13 34.14
CA THR A 2 -12.26 33.73 34.08
C THR A 2 -12.47 33.27 32.64
N PHE A 3 -11.39 32.97 31.92
CA PHE A 3 -11.48 32.29 30.63
C PHE A 3 -11.99 30.87 30.91
N GLY A 4 -13.28 30.63 30.67
CA GLY A 4 -13.83 29.28 30.75
C GLY A 4 -13.15 28.42 29.69
N THR A 5 -12.62 27.27 30.09
CA THR A 5 -12.04 26.29 29.15
C THR A 5 -13.14 25.81 28.22
N TYR A 6 -13.07 26.19 26.94
CA TYR A 6 -13.98 25.67 25.91
C TYR A 6 -13.40 24.38 25.34
N ILE A 7 -14.19 23.31 25.30
CA ILE A 7 -13.86 22.10 24.56
C ILE A 7 -14.52 22.21 23.18
N ILE A 8 -13.71 22.14 22.12
CA ILE A 8 -14.18 22.06 20.73
C ILE A 8 -14.09 20.58 20.33
N ILE A 9 -15.18 20.04 19.78
CA ILE A 9 -15.22 18.67 19.27
C ILE A 9 -15.35 18.72 17.75
N LEU A 10 -14.36 18.15 17.06
CA LEU A 10 -14.39 17.88 15.62
C LEU A 10 -14.75 16.41 15.44
N LEU A 11 -15.87 16.15 14.77
CA LEU A 11 -16.35 14.79 14.50
C LEU A 11 -16.07 14.41 13.05
N ALA A 12 -15.33 13.31 12.89
CA ALA A 12 -15.11 12.62 11.62
C ALA A 12 -15.75 11.23 11.71
N ILE A 13 -17.05 11.18 11.44
CA ILE A 13 -17.88 9.97 11.54
C ILE A 13 -18.77 9.87 10.31
N GLY A 14 -19.04 8.64 9.87
CA GLY A 14 -19.91 8.38 8.72
C GLY A 14 -21.28 9.05 8.86
N SER A 15 -21.83 9.52 7.74
CA SER A 15 -23.06 10.30 7.70
C SER A 15 -24.24 9.62 8.41
N SER A 16 -24.32 8.28 8.37
CA SER A 16 -25.38 7.48 8.99
C SER A 16 -25.44 7.57 10.53
N ALA A 17 -24.31 7.76 11.21
CA ALA A 17 -24.24 7.86 12.69
C ALA A 17 -24.06 9.31 13.18
N SER A 18 -23.75 10.23 12.27
CA SER A 18 -23.36 11.60 12.57
C SER A 18 -24.38 12.37 13.42
N GLY A 19 -25.66 12.29 13.05
CA GLY A 19 -26.73 13.01 13.73
C GLY A 19 -26.99 12.54 15.17
N GLU A 20 -26.89 11.23 15.43
CA GLU A 20 -27.08 10.68 16.78
C GLU A 20 -25.93 11.07 17.70
N VAL A 21 -24.69 10.97 17.22
CA VAL A 21 -23.51 11.35 18.00
C VAL A 21 -23.50 12.84 18.33
N VAL A 22 -23.83 13.70 17.36
CA VAL A 22 -23.96 15.15 17.60
C VAL A 22 -25.00 15.43 18.67
N ARG A 23 -26.17 14.81 18.58
CA ARG A 23 -27.26 14.99 19.56
C ARG A 23 -26.82 14.57 20.97
N ASN A 24 -26.23 13.38 21.09
CA ASN A 24 -25.74 12.86 22.37
C ASN A 24 -24.67 13.77 23.01
N LEU A 25 -23.83 14.42 22.21
CA LEU A 25 -22.84 15.38 22.70
C LEU A 25 -23.49 16.71 23.12
N GLN A 26 -24.47 17.20 22.36
CA GLN A 26 -25.22 18.41 22.73
C GLN A 26 -25.96 18.22 24.05
N GLU A 27 -26.59 17.06 24.26
CA GLU A 27 -27.28 16.71 25.51
C GLU A 27 -26.32 16.67 26.72
N LYS A 28 -25.04 16.34 26.49
CA LYS A 28 -23.98 16.37 27.51
C LYS A 28 -23.37 17.76 27.73
N GLY A 29 -23.91 18.80 27.08
CA GLY A 29 -23.49 20.20 27.27
C GLY A 29 -22.35 20.66 26.35
N PHE A 30 -21.98 19.87 25.33
CA PHE A 30 -21.00 20.30 24.34
C PHE A 30 -21.66 21.24 23.30
N GLY A 31 -21.35 22.53 23.38
CA GLY A 31 -21.96 23.56 22.52
C GLY A 31 -21.20 23.88 21.22
N LYS A 32 -19.98 23.39 21.05
CA LYS A 32 -19.13 23.63 19.87
C LYS A 32 -18.75 22.31 19.21
N ILE A 33 -19.65 21.80 18.37
CA ILE A 33 -19.49 20.54 17.64
C ILE A 33 -19.51 20.86 16.16
N TYR A 34 -18.46 20.44 15.45
CA TYR A 34 -18.33 20.63 14.01
C TYR A 34 -18.21 19.26 13.34
N LEU A 35 -18.98 19.05 12.29
CA LEU A 35 -18.96 17.80 11.52
C LEU A 35 -18.08 17.98 10.28
N CYS A 36 -17.17 17.03 10.06
CA CYS A 36 -16.45 16.91 8.80
C CYS A 36 -17.20 15.89 7.92
N GLU A 37 -18.07 16.38 7.04
CA GLU A 37 -18.88 15.52 6.16
C GLU A 37 -18.02 14.78 5.13
N ASP A 38 -16.92 15.38 4.69
CA ASP A 38 -15.94 14.78 3.78
C ASP A 38 -14.59 14.57 4.48
N TRP A 39 -14.59 13.61 5.41
CA TRP A 39 -13.38 13.24 6.17
C TRP A 39 -12.24 12.78 5.27
N GLU A 40 -12.53 12.04 4.19
CA GLU A 40 -11.48 11.49 3.32
C GLU A 40 -10.70 12.61 2.64
N SER A 41 -11.38 13.61 2.04
CA SER A 41 -10.67 14.75 1.43
C SER A 41 -9.91 15.58 2.46
N ALA A 42 -10.45 15.76 3.68
CA ALA A 42 -9.74 16.45 4.75
C ALA A 42 -8.48 15.68 5.19
N ASN A 43 -8.60 14.36 5.36
CA ASN A 43 -7.50 13.46 5.72
C ASN A 43 -6.41 13.45 4.63
N ASP A 44 -6.79 13.45 3.36
CA ASP A 44 -5.86 13.51 2.23
C ASP A 44 -5.08 14.82 2.23
N ALA A 45 -5.74 15.96 2.45
CA ALA A 45 -5.08 17.26 2.51
C ALA A 45 -4.08 17.32 3.67
N VAL A 46 -4.42 16.76 4.83
CA VAL A 46 -3.50 16.68 5.98
C VAL A 46 -2.30 15.78 5.65
N LYS A 47 -2.52 14.62 5.03
CA LYS A 47 -1.44 13.70 4.59
C LYS A 47 -0.53 14.34 3.56
N GLU A 48 -1.09 15.03 2.56
CA GLU A 48 -0.33 15.77 1.56
C GLU A 48 0.52 16.87 2.21
N GLN A 49 -0.02 17.61 3.18
CA GLN A 49 0.75 18.62 3.92
C GLN A 49 1.89 17.99 4.73
N VAL A 50 1.61 16.88 5.44
CA VAL A 50 2.64 16.16 6.22
C VAL A 50 3.76 15.65 5.31
N PHE A 51 3.41 15.10 4.14
CA PHE A 51 4.36 14.70 3.12
C PHE A 51 5.20 15.90 2.67
N CYS A 52 4.57 16.99 2.22
CA CYS A 52 5.27 18.19 1.75
C CYS A 52 6.23 18.76 2.81
N ASP A 53 5.79 18.86 4.06
CA ASP A 53 6.61 19.35 5.17
C ASP A 53 7.85 18.46 5.41
N TYR A 54 7.68 17.15 5.31
CA TYR A 54 8.77 16.20 5.48
C TYR A 54 9.78 16.29 4.34
N ILE A 55 9.28 16.29 3.09
CA ILE A 55 10.09 16.36 1.88
C ILE A 55 10.86 17.68 1.80
N GLN A 56 10.24 18.80 2.17
CA GLN A 56 10.92 20.10 2.27
C GLN A 56 12.04 20.09 3.32
N LYS A 57 11.85 19.45 4.48
CA LYS A 57 12.91 19.30 5.50
C LYS A 57 14.09 18.48 5.00
N LYS A 58 13.86 17.58 4.03
CA LYS A 58 14.91 16.81 3.36
C LYS A 58 15.51 17.54 2.15
N SER A 59 15.08 18.76 1.86
CA SER A 59 15.55 19.58 0.72
C SER A 59 15.41 18.89 -0.65
N ILE A 60 14.37 18.07 -0.81
CA ILE A 60 14.09 17.33 -2.05
C ILE A 60 13.37 18.25 -3.03
N ASP A 61 13.80 18.20 -4.30
CA ASP A 61 13.15 18.94 -5.38
C ASP A 61 11.83 18.28 -5.80
N LEU A 62 10.74 19.03 -5.74
CA LEU A 62 9.38 18.62 -6.12
C LEU A 62 8.96 19.17 -7.50
N SER A 63 9.86 19.82 -8.23
CA SER A 63 9.54 20.48 -9.50
C SER A 63 9.37 19.49 -10.66
N GLY A 64 10.15 18.40 -10.64
CA GLY A 64 10.22 17.40 -11.70
C GLY A 64 9.07 16.39 -11.71
N GLU A 65 9.02 15.59 -12.78
CA GLU A 65 8.08 14.46 -12.92
C GLU A 65 8.40 13.32 -11.94
N TYR A 66 9.67 13.20 -11.56
CA TYR A 66 10.16 12.25 -10.58
C TYR A 66 10.82 12.99 -9.43
N ILE A 67 10.80 12.37 -8.26
CA ILE A 67 11.46 12.86 -7.05
C ILE A 67 12.45 11.82 -6.56
N ASP A 68 13.57 12.28 -6.04
CA ASP A 68 14.58 11.42 -5.42
C ASP A 68 14.23 11.22 -3.94
N LEU A 69 13.85 9.99 -3.59
CA LEU A 69 13.62 9.55 -2.22
C LEU A 69 14.75 8.64 -1.76
N ALA A 70 15.65 9.19 -0.94
CA ALA A 70 16.91 8.54 -0.54
C ALA A 70 17.71 8.07 -1.78
N ASN A 71 17.82 6.76 -2.01
CA ASN A 71 18.54 6.17 -3.15
C ASN A 71 17.62 5.73 -4.30
N HIS A 72 16.33 6.06 -4.22
CA HIS A 72 15.32 5.63 -5.20
C HIS A 72 14.69 6.84 -5.87
N LYS A 73 14.36 6.69 -7.15
CA LYS A 73 13.61 7.69 -7.90
C LYS A 73 12.19 7.17 -8.10
N ILE A 74 11.21 7.95 -7.68
CA ILE A 74 9.79 7.61 -7.82
C ILE A 74 9.04 8.73 -8.54
N LEU A 75 7.89 8.41 -9.11
CA LEU A 75 7.03 9.37 -9.75
C LEU A 75 6.51 10.39 -8.72
N ASN A 76 6.44 11.66 -9.11
CA ASN A 76 6.11 12.75 -8.20
C ASN A 76 4.61 12.77 -7.87
N PRO A 77 4.18 12.41 -6.65
CA PRO A 77 2.76 12.30 -6.33
C PRO A 77 1.98 13.61 -6.51
N LEU A 78 2.65 14.76 -6.43
CA LEU A 78 2.02 16.07 -6.58
C LEU A 78 1.70 16.43 -8.04
N LYS A 79 2.29 15.74 -9.02
CA LYS A 79 2.06 15.94 -10.46
C LYS A 79 0.98 15.01 -11.03
N HIS A 80 0.53 14.04 -10.24
CA HIS A 80 -0.42 13.02 -10.67
C HIS A 80 -1.79 13.17 -10.00
N PRO A 81 -2.81 12.47 -10.54
CA PRO A 81 -4.15 12.46 -9.98
C PRO A 81 -4.18 12.10 -8.50
N ARG A 82 -5.23 12.59 -7.82
CA ARG A 82 -5.52 12.37 -6.40
C ARG A 82 -5.30 10.92 -5.97
N VAL A 83 -5.75 9.98 -6.78
CA VAL A 83 -5.66 8.54 -6.53
C VAL A 83 -4.24 8.04 -6.26
N TYR A 84 -3.29 8.34 -7.15
CA TYR A 84 -1.89 7.98 -6.94
C TYR A 84 -1.27 8.78 -5.80
N ARG A 85 -1.60 10.07 -5.74
CA ARG A 85 -1.10 10.97 -4.70
C ARG A 85 -1.42 10.47 -3.30
N GLN A 86 -2.67 10.09 -3.05
CA GLN A 86 -3.15 9.59 -1.76
C GLN A 86 -2.40 8.34 -1.29
N MET A 87 -2.09 7.42 -2.20
CA MET A 87 -1.33 6.22 -1.85
C MET A 87 0.06 6.60 -1.34
N LEU A 88 0.71 7.50 -2.07
CA LEU A 88 2.09 7.90 -1.83
C LEU A 88 2.24 8.83 -0.63
N THR A 89 1.32 9.77 -0.41
CA THR A 89 1.36 10.71 0.72
C THR A 89 0.71 10.15 1.98
N GLY A 90 -0.09 9.08 1.85
CA GLY A 90 -0.79 8.41 2.94
C GLY A 90 -0.03 7.19 3.47
N THR A 91 -0.64 6.02 3.32
CA THR A 91 -0.17 4.78 3.96
C THR A 91 1.27 4.44 3.58
N PHE A 92 1.63 4.54 2.30
CA PHE A 92 3.00 4.21 1.90
C PHE A 92 4.04 5.22 2.38
N PHE A 93 3.65 6.48 2.60
CA PHE A 93 4.52 7.46 3.22
C PHE A 93 4.94 7.00 4.63
N SER A 94 3.95 6.65 5.45
CA SER A 94 4.17 6.20 6.82
C SER A 94 4.79 4.81 6.91
N GLU A 95 4.42 3.88 6.04
CA GLU A 95 4.78 2.47 6.19
C GLU A 95 6.03 2.06 5.44
N ILE A 96 6.40 2.75 4.35
CA ILE A 96 7.50 2.35 3.47
C ILE A 96 8.51 3.48 3.29
N ILE A 97 8.07 4.69 2.91
CA ILE A 97 9.00 5.78 2.58
C ILE A 97 9.79 6.22 3.81
N VAL A 98 9.10 6.66 4.86
CA VAL A 98 9.77 7.25 6.04
C VAL A 98 10.59 6.19 6.79
N PRO A 99 10.04 5.04 7.20
CA PRO A 99 10.84 4.02 7.87
C PRO A 99 11.79 3.29 6.91
N GLY A 100 11.31 2.88 5.74
CA GLY A 100 12.07 1.99 4.85
C GLY A 100 13.18 2.71 4.08
N MET A 101 12.89 3.88 3.53
CA MET A 101 13.87 4.60 2.69
C MET A 101 14.71 5.60 3.50
N TYR A 102 14.16 6.19 4.57
CA TYR A 102 14.86 7.19 5.39
C TYR A 102 15.34 6.71 6.75
N ASN A 103 15.03 5.46 7.14
CA ASN A 103 15.40 4.91 8.44
C ASN A 103 14.90 5.80 9.60
N ASP A 104 13.65 6.24 9.50
CA ASP A 104 13.00 7.21 10.38
C ASP A 104 11.66 6.63 10.90
N ASP A 105 11.46 6.60 12.21
CA ASP A 105 10.30 5.96 12.86
C ASP A 105 9.16 6.94 13.16
N LYS A 106 9.29 8.21 12.76
CA LYS A 106 8.35 9.27 13.13
C LYS A 106 6.89 9.00 12.78
N TYR A 107 6.64 8.31 11.67
CA TYR A 107 5.29 8.07 11.16
C TYR A 107 4.93 6.59 11.01
N GLY A 108 5.85 5.66 11.32
CA GLY A 108 5.66 4.24 11.04
C GLY A 108 6.52 3.33 11.87
N ASN A 109 6.37 2.03 11.65
CA ASN A 109 7.08 1.01 12.40
C ASN A 109 8.41 0.64 11.74
N LEU A 110 9.46 1.41 12.06
CA LEU A 110 10.81 1.17 11.55
C LEU A 110 11.32 -0.23 11.90
N GLN A 111 11.05 -0.70 13.14
CA GLN A 111 11.52 -1.99 13.62
C GLN A 111 11.03 -3.15 12.74
N GLN A 112 9.79 -3.10 12.27
CA GLN A 112 9.22 -4.12 11.38
C GLN A 112 9.94 -4.18 10.03
N LEU A 113 10.24 -3.02 9.44
CA LEU A 113 10.95 -2.99 8.17
C LEU A 113 12.42 -3.39 8.32
N ASP A 114 13.07 -3.03 9.42
CA ASP A 114 14.44 -3.47 9.69
C ASP A 114 14.51 -4.98 9.88
N GLU A 115 13.52 -5.58 10.53
CA GLU A 115 13.40 -7.04 10.63
C GLU A 115 13.24 -7.67 9.25
N ILE A 116 12.36 -7.13 8.39
CA ILE A 116 12.22 -7.57 7.00
C ILE A 116 13.55 -7.50 6.27
N LYS A 117 14.19 -6.33 6.23
CA LYS A 117 15.48 -6.13 5.54
C LYS A 117 16.55 -7.09 6.05
N SER A 118 16.59 -7.33 7.36
CA SER A 118 17.53 -8.27 7.97
C SER A 118 17.25 -9.72 7.57
N ARG A 119 15.98 -10.12 7.41
CA ARG A 119 15.60 -11.50 7.05
C ARG A 119 15.74 -11.78 5.56
N ILE A 120 15.58 -10.77 4.72
CA ILE A 120 15.64 -10.89 3.25
C ILE A 120 16.99 -10.47 2.65
N GLY A 121 17.97 -10.10 3.48
CA GLY A 121 19.29 -9.68 3.02
C GLY A 121 19.97 -10.74 2.16
N GLY A 122 20.18 -10.45 0.87
CA GLY A 122 20.75 -11.40 -0.09
C GLY A 122 19.76 -12.39 -0.69
N ALA A 123 18.44 -12.14 -0.57
CA ALA A 123 17.42 -12.88 -1.29
C ALA A 123 17.68 -12.81 -2.80
N LYS A 124 17.56 -13.94 -3.50
CA LYS A 124 17.69 -13.99 -4.96
C LYS A 124 16.37 -13.65 -5.63
N CYS A 125 15.27 -14.09 -5.06
CA CYS A 125 13.94 -13.91 -5.64
C CYS A 125 12.91 -13.51 -4.58
N VAL A 126 12.29 -12.36 -4.79
CA VAL A 126 11.16 -11.86 -3.99
C VAL A 126 9.90 -11.84 -4.86
N LEU A 127 8.80 -12.42 -4.37
CA LEU A 127 7.47 -12.23 -4.94
C LEU A 127 6.72 -11.16 -4.14
N ASP A 128 6.27 -10.08 -4.79
CA ASP A 128 5.48 -9.00 -4.20
C ASP A 128 4.04 -9.08 -4.76
N ILE A 129 3.17 -9.79 -4.06
CA ILE A 129 1.79 -10.06 -4.46
C ILE A 129 0.88 -8.94 -3.94
N GLY A 130 0.20 -8.23 -4.85
CA GLY A 130 -0.51 -6.99 -4.49
C GLY A 130 0.46 -5.82 -4.43
N ALA A 131 1.35 -5.71 -5.42
CA ALA A 131 2.45 -4.74 -5.41
C ALA A 131 1.98 -3.28 -5.46
N CYS A 132 0.72 -3.01 -5.84
CA CYS A 132 0.13 -1.68 -5.91
C CYS A 132 1.04 -0.73 -6.70
N ALA A 133 1.38 0.45 -6.16
CA ALA A 133 2.27 1.42 -6.80
C ALA A 133 3.77 1.05 -6.77
N GLY A 134 4.14 -0.11 -6.20
CA GLY A 134 5.50 -0.67 -6.29
C GLY A 134 6.49 -0.21 -5.25
N LEU A 135 6.08 0.49 -4.20
CA LEU A 135 7.05 1.04 -3.23
C LEU A 135 7.77 -0.04 -2.42
N PHE A 136 7.10 -1.15 -2.08
CA PHE A 136 7.79 -2.27 -1.46
C PHE A 136 8.79 -2.90 -2.43
N SER A 137 8.36 -3.20 -3.65
CA SER A 137 9.23 -3.70 -4.73
C SER A 137 10.49 -2.84 -4.92
N ILE A 138 10.36 -1.50 -4.90
CA ILE A 138 11.49 -0.57 -5.02
C ILE A 138 12.41 -0.64 -3.80
N MET A 139 11.85 -0.64 -2.60
CA MET A 139 12.64 -0.75 -1.37
C MET A 139 13.48 -2.04 -1.37
N VAL A 140 12.90 -3.17 -1.78
CA VAL A 140 13.62 -4.46 -1.77
C VAL A 140 14.48 -4.69 -3.02
N SER A 141 14.29 -3.90 -4.09
CA SER A 141 15.13 -3.96 -5.31
C SER A 141 16.62 -3.70 -5.03
N GLY A 142 16.94 -2.92 -3.98
CA GLY A 142 18.32 -2.67 -3.55
C GLY A 142 18.93 -3.78 -2.68
N ILE A 143 18.14 -4.81 -2.34
CA ILE A 143 18.51 -5.86 -1.38
C ILE A 143 18.43 -7.26 -2.03
N ALA A 144 17.49 -7.44 -2.96
CA ALA A 144 17.26 -8.70 -3.66
C ALA A 144 17.84 -8.73 -5.08
N GLU A 145 18.21 -9.91 -5.60
CA GLU A 145 18.68 -10.03 -6.99
C GLU A 145 17.56 -9.81 -8.00
N ASN A 146 16.35 -10.33 -7.75
CA ASN A 146 15.16 -10.15 -8.58
C ASN A 146 13.89 -9.97 -7.73
N VAL A 147 12.99 -9.10 -8.21
CA VAL A 147 11.68 -8.86 -7.60
C VAL A 147 10.60 -9.05 -8.66
N TRP A 148 9.59 -9.89 -8.38
CA TRP A 148 8.44 -10.09 -9.24
C TRP A 148 7.20 -9.48 -8.59
N ALA A 149 6.70 -8.40 -9.18
CA ALA A 149 5.63 -7.57 -8.66
C ALA A 149 4.32 -7.85 -9.39
N PHE A 150 3.31 -8.37 -8.68
CA PHE A 150 2.03 -8.77 -9.26
C PHE A 150 0.95 -7.74 -8.93
N GLU A 151 0.37 -7.11 -9.98
CA GLU A 151 -0.71 -6.12 -9.84
C GLU A 151 -1.75 -6.25 -10.98
N PRO A 152 -2.93 -6.84 -10.70
CA PRO A 152 -3.99 -6.98 -11.70
C PRO A 152 -4.68 -5.66 -12.06
N SER A 153 -4.66 -4.64 -11.19
CA SER A 153 -5.26 -3.34 -11.48
C SER A 153 -4.54 -2.63 -12.62
N GLU A 154 -5.23 -2.39 -13.73
CA GLU A 154 -4.64 -1.68 -14.87
C GLU A 154 -4.28 -0.23 -14.50
N ALA A 155 -5.18 0.46 -13.79
CA ALA A 155 -4.98 1.84 -13.37
C ALA A 155 -3.77 1.98 -12.42
N ILE A 156 -3.57 1.01 -11.53
CA ILE A 156 -2.47 1.06 -10.54
C ILE A 156 -1.17 0.53 -11.11
N ARG A 157 -1.22 -0.50 -11.93
CA ARG A 157 -0.04 -1.06 -12.60
C ARG A 157 0.68 -0.03 -13.47
N PHE A 158 -0.03 0.95 -14.04
CA PHE A 158 0.62 2.08 -14.71
C PHE A 158 1.65 2.76 -13.80
N TYR A 159 1.29 3.05 -12.55
CA TYR A 159 2.18 3.68 -11.58
C TYR A 159 3.25 2.74 -11.06
N LEU A 160 2.93 1.45 -10.89
CA LEU A 160 3.92 0.40 -10.58
C LEU A 160 5.07 0.45 -11.60
N ILE A 161 4.74 0.31 -12.88
CA ILE A 161 5.71 0.32 -13.98
C ILE A 161 6.51 1.62 -13.95
N LYS A 162 5.85 2.77 -13.75
CA LYS A 162 6.54 4.07 -13.72
C LYS A 162 7.50 4.22 -12.56
N ASN A 163 7.15 3.72 -11.38
CA ASN A 163 8.03 3.81 -10.21
C ASN A 163 9.19 2.80 -10.30
N THR A 164 8.99 1.66 -10.96
CA THR A 164 10.00 0.59 -11.05
C THR A 164 10.83 0.62 -12.34
N GLU A 165 10.54 1.52 -13.30
CA GLU A 165 11.23 1.53 -14.61
C GLU A 165 12.75 1.77 -14.52
N LEU A 166 13.23 2.32 -13.40
CA LEU A 166 14.66 2.53 -13.13
C LEU A 166 15.29 1.42 -12.29
N CYS A 167 14.49 0.46 -11.81
CA CYS A 167 14.93 -0.72 -11.08
C CYS A 167 15.16 -1.85 -12.10
N GLY A 168 16.41 -2.08 -12.49
CA GLY A 168 16.76 -3.07 -13.53
C GLY A 168 16.47 -4.53 -13.18
N ASN A 169 16.01 -4.81 -11.96
CA ASN A 169 15.70 -6.14 -11.43
C ASN A 169 14.26 -6.32 -10.95
N VAL A 170 13.36 -5.36 -11.24
CA VAL A 170 11.94 -5.48 -10.90
C VAL A 170 11.15 -5.84 -12.16
N HIS A 171 10.45 -6.97 -12.10
CA HIS A 171 9.62 -7.51 -13.17
C HIS A 171 8.15 -7.34 -12.79
N VAL A 172 7.34 -6.75 -13.68
CA VAL A 172 5.93 -6.43 -13.39
C VAL A 172 5.00 -7.38 -14.13
N GLU A 173 4.12 -8.04 -13.37
CA GLU A 173 3.13 -8.98 -13.87
C GLU A 173 1.71 -8.40 -13.75
N SER A 174 0.92 -8.55 -14.82
CA SER A 174 -0.40 -7.92 -14.96
C SER A 174 -1.59 -8.79 -14.53
N PHE A 175 -1.34 -9.89 -13.84
CA PHE A 175 -2.36 -10.86 -13.43
C PHE A 175 -2.39 -11.00 -11.90
N GLY A 176 -3.51 -11.49 -11.39
CA GLY A 176 -3.67 -11.77 -9.96
C GLY A 176 -3.06 -13.12 -9.57
N ILE A 177 -2.52 -13.19 -8.36
CA ILE A 177 -2.18 -14.46 -7.73
C ILE A 177 -3.33 -14.86 -6.80
N LEU A 178 -3.82 -16.10 -6.94
CA LEU A 178 -4.88 -16.74 -6.16
C LEU A 178 -4.58 -18.24 -6.04
N ASN A 179 -5.59 -19.09 -5.86
CA ASN A 179 -5.45 -20.56 -5.85
C ASN A 179 -5.61 -21.22 -7.22
N GLU A 180 -6.20 -20.53 -8.20
CA GLU A 180 -6.50 -21.11 -9.52
C GLU A 180 -6.10 -20.22 -10.71
N LYS A 181 -5.77 -20.89 -11.82
CA LYS A 181 -5.49 -20.26 -13.11
C LYS A 181 -6.80 -20.05 -13.87
N GLY A 182 -7.03 -18.83 -14.34
CA GLY A 182 -8.24 -18.54 -15.09
C GLY A 182 -8.51 -17.06 -15.28
N LYS A 183 -9.79 -16.73 -15.40
CA LYS A 183 -10.28 -15.36 -15.35
C LYS A 183 -11.14 -15.20 -14.11
N LYS A 184 -10.90 -14.14 -13.34
CA LYS A 184 -11.73 -13.76 -12.19
C LYS A 184 -12.16 -12.31 -12.34
N THR A 185 -13.34 -12.00 -11.82
CA THR A 185 -13.80 -10.61 -11.74
C THR A 185 -12.98 -9.87 -10.71
N PHE A 186 -12.34 -8.78 -11.13
CA PHE A 186 -11.70 -7.79 -10.28
C PHE A 186 -12.60 -6.56 -10.19
N TYR A 187 -12.69 -5.97 -9.01
CA TYR A 187 -13.54 -4.84 -8.70
C TYR A 187 -12.66 -3.62 -8.42
N ASP A 188 -12.64 -2.64 -9.32
CA ASP A 188 -11.85 -1.41 -9.15
C ASP A 188 -12.65 -0.33 -8.42
N VAL A 189 -12.12 0.15 -7.30
CA VAL A 189 -12.64 1.33 -6.60
C VAL A 189 -11.80 2.54 -7.02
N SER A 190 -12.20 3.21 -8.10
CA SER A 190 -11.41 4.25 -8.75
C SER A 190 -10.92 5.36 -7.81
N ASP A 191 -11.77 5.81 -6.89
CA ASP A 191 -11.43 6.89 -5.95
C ASP A 191 -10.58 6.42 -4.76
N TYR A 192 -10.55 5.12 -4.48
CA TYR A 192 -9.84 4.53 -3.34
C TYR A 192 -9.27 3.16 -3.70
N PRO A 193 -8.22 3.07 -4.52
CA PRO A 193 -7.81 1.77 -5.06
C PRO A 193 -7.18 0.83 -4.04
N LYS A 194 -6.87 1.32 -2.83
CA LYS A 194 -6.60 0.46 -1.65
C LYS A 194 -7.78 -0.48 -1.32
N TYR A 195 -8.95 -0.21 -1.87
CA TYR A 195 -10.15 -1.03 -1.76
C TYR A 195 -10.44 -1.86 -3.02
N SER A 196 -9.66 -1.72 -4.09
CA SER A 196 -9.79 -2.58 -5.26
C SER A 196 -9.34 -4.01 -4.91
N GLY A 197 -9.98 -5.02 -5.48
CA GLY A 197 -9.71 -6.42 -5.15
C GLY A 197 -10.63 -7.41 -5.85
N PHE A 198 -10.69 -8.64 -5.34
CA PHE A 198 -11.54 -9.71 -5.90
C PHE A 198 -12.88 -9.88 -5.17
N VAL A 199 -13.16 -9.01 -4.20
CA VAL A 199 -14.43 -8.94 -3.47
C VAL A 199 -15.26 -7.79 -4.02
N GLU A 200 -16.54 -8.05 -4.30
CA GLU A 200 -17.48 -7.02 -4.75
C GLU A 200 -17.64 -5.92 -3.70
N ARG A 201 -17.64 -4.66 -4.14
CA ARG A 201 -17.81 -3.48 -3.28
C ARG A 201 -18.70 -2.45 -3.94
N ASP A 202 -19.42 -1.69 -3.12
CA ASP A 202 -20.28 -0.61 -3.58
C ASP A 202 -19.47 0.43 -4.36
N GLY A 203 -19.96 0.78 -5.55
CA GLY A 203 -19.31 1.75 -6.44
C GLY A 203 -18.08 1.23 -7.18
N ALA A 204 -17.71 -0.05 -7.03
CA ALA A 204 -16.61 -0.64 -7.77
C ALA A 204 -17.00 -0.96 -9.22
N VAL A 205 -16.05 -0.79 -10.14
CA VAL A 205 -16.20 -1.14 -11.55
C VAL A 205 -15.66 -2.56 -11.77
N PRO A 206 -16.51 -3.54 -12.13
CA PRO A 206 -16.06 -4.90 -12.37
C PRO A 206 -15.43 -5.06 -13.75
N TYR A 207 -14.32 -5.80 -13.84
CA TYR A 207 -13.75 -6.25 -15.12
C TYR A 207 -13.00 -7.57 -14.95
N GLN A 208 -12.71 -8.25 -16.06
CA GLN A 208 -12.05 -9.57 -16.04
C GLN A 208 -10.53 -9.40 -16.06
N VAL A 209 -9.85 -10.04 -15.11
CA VAL A 209 -8.39 -10.16 -15.10
C VAL A 209 -7.98 -11.63 -15.18
N MET A 210 -6.79 -11.88 -15.73
CA MET A 210 -6.20 -13.20 -15.64
C MET A 210 -5.70 -13.45 -14.22
N THR A 211 -5.77 -14.71 -13.79
CA THR A 211 -5.24 -15.17 -12.51
C THR A 211 -4.39 -16.42 -12.71
N THR A 212 -3.47 -16.65 -11.78
CA THR A 212 -2.70 -17.89 -11.62
C THR A 212 -2.46 -18.15 -10.14
N ASN A 213 -1.77 -19.23 -9.80
CA ASN A 213 -1.29 -19.49 -8.44
C ASN A 213 0.24 -19.52 -8.40
N VAL A 214 0.81 -19.41 -7.20
CA VAL A 214 2.26 -19.35 -6.97
C VAL A 214 2.94 -20.64 -7.41
N ASP A 215 2.36 -21.79 -7.06
CA ASP A 215 2.94 -23.11 -7.38
C ASP A 215 3.14 -23.28 -8.89
N TYR A 216 2.09 -23.07 -9.67
CA TYR A 216 2.13 -23.16 -11.13
C TYR A 216 3.08 -22.10 -11.72
N TRP A 217 3.02 -20.86 -11.25
CA TRP A 217 3.84 -19.79 -11.81
C TRP A 217 5.33 -20.00 -11.54
N CYS A 218 5.70 -20.43 -10.32
CA CYS A 218 7.08 -20.75 -9.98
C CYS A 218 7.61 -21.94 -10.81
N GLU A 219 6.79 -22.99 -10.99
CA GLU A 219 7.14 -24.13 -11.84
C GLU A 219 7.36 -23.71 -13.30
N ASP A 220 6.41 -22.95 -13.88
CA ASP A 220 6.44 -22.50 -15.28
C ASP A 220 7.65 -21.59 -15.56
N MET A 221 7.99 -20.71 -14.61
CA MET A 221 9.11 -19.79 -14.72
C MET A 221 10.46 -20.40 -14.29
N GLY A 222 10.46 -21.58 -13.67
CA GLY A 222 11.65 -22.17 -13.06
C GLY A 222 12.21 -21.35 -11.90
N ILE A 223 11.34 -20.65 -11.15
CA ILE A 223 11.68 -19.72 -10.08
C ILE A 223 11.54 -20.40 -8.72
N LYS A 224 12.46 -20.06 -7.81
CA LYS A 224 12.45 -20.50 -6.41
C LYS A 224 12.45 -19.25 -5.53
N PRO A 225 11.31 -18.85 -4.96
CA PRO A 225 11.26 -17.65 -4.16
C PRO A 225 11.97 -17.85 -2.83
N ASP A 226 12.76 -16.87 -2.40
CA ASP A 226 13.27 -16.77 -1.03
C ASP A 226 12.29 -16.03 -0.13
N VAL A 227 11.43 -15.20 -0.73
CA VAL A 227 10.46 -14.35 -0.03
C VAL A 227 9.15 -14.30 -0.82
N ILE A 228 8.04 -14.43 -0.11
CA ILE A 228 6.70 -14.16 -0.65
C ILE A 228 6.03 -13.12 0.25
N ARG A 229 5.85 -11.91 -0.29
CA ARG A 229 5.02 -10.87 0.30
C ARG A 229 3.61 -10.95 -0.28
N ILE A 230 2.62 -10.84 0.61
CA ILE A 230 1.19 -10.80 0.28
C ILE A 230 0.59 -9.54 0.89
N ASP A 231 0.24 -8.59 0.04
CA ASP A 231 -0.48 -7.35 0.39
C ASP A 231 -1.86 -7.31 -0.30
N ALA A 232 -2.53 -8.45 -0.27
CA ALA A 232 -3.88 -8.68 -0.81
C ALA A 232 -4.69 -9.47 0.22
N THR A 233 -4.99 -8.83 1.36
CA THR A 233 -5.51 -9.51 2.55
C THR A 233 -6.89 -10.15 2.36
N ASP A 234 -7.70 -9.62 1.43
CA ASP A 234 -9.01 -10.18 1.07
C ASP A 234 -8.90 -11.54 0.34
N CYS A 235 -7.75 -11.81 -0.29
CA CYS A 235 -7.46 -13.07 -0.98
C CYS A 235 -6.38 -13.90 -0.30
N LEU A 236 -5.96 -13.54 0.92
CA LEU A 236 -4.86 -14.20 1.62
C LEU A 236 -5.01 -15.73 1.66
N VAL A 237 -6.20 -16.24 1.99
CA VAL A 237 -6.42 -17.68 2.10
C VAL A 237 -6.27 -18.37 0.73
N GLU A 238 -6.80 -17.77 -0.33
CA GLU A 238 -6.66 -18.31 -1.70
C GLU A 238 -5.20 -18.28 -2.17
N ILE A 239 -4.47 -17.19 -1.89
CA ILE A 239 -3.06 -17.06 -2.24
C ILE A 239 -2.22 -18.11 -1.50
N MET A 240 -2.43 -18.26 -0.18
CA MET A 240 -1.72 -19.25 0.63
C MET A 240 -2.03 -20.68 0.16
N ASP A 241 -3.28 -20.96 -0.21
CA ASP A 241 -3.68 -22.24 -0.80
C ASP A 241 -2.97 -22.53 -2.12
N GLY A 242 -2.87 -21.51 -2.98
CA GLY A 242 -2.16 -21.56 -4.26
C GLY A 242 -0.62 -21.59 -4.18
N ALA A 243 -0.05 -21.44 -2.99
CA ALA A 243 1.39 -21.42 -2.75
C ALA A 243 1.88 -22.60 -1.89
N LYS A 244 1.00 -23.54 -1.54
CA LYS A 244 1.28 -24.59 -0.56
C LYS A 244 2.50 -25.44 -0.91
N ASN A 245 2.68 -25.81 -2.17
CA ASN A 245 3.82 -26.66 -2.54
C ASN A 245 5.11 -25.85 -2.57
N THR A 246 5.08 -24.63 -3.10
CA THR A 246 6.21 -23.69 -3.12
C THR A 246 6.69 -23.38 -1.71
N ILE A 247 5.76 -23.09 -0.80
CA ILE A 247 6.07 -22.82 0.62
C ILE A 247 6.73 -24.05 1.24
N LYS A 248 6.15 -25.23 1.03
CA LYS A 248 6.68 -26.49 1.58
C LYS A 248 8.04 -26.89 1.01
N GLU A 249 8.30 -26.61 -0.27
CA GLU A 249 9.52 -27.02 -0.96
C GLU A 249 10.69 -26.07 -0.70
N TYR A 250 10.43 -24.76 -0.71
CA TYR A 250 11.48 -23.73 -0.69
C TYR A 250 11.59 -22.98 0.64
N ASP A 251 10.62 -23.16 1.55
CA ASP A 251 10.60 -22.51 2.87
C ASP A 251 10.88 -20.98 2.80
N PRO A 252 10.19 -20.23 1.92
CA PRO A 252 10.43 -18.80 1.78
C PRO A 252 9.99 -18.03 3.02
N VAL A 253 10.61 -16.88 3.27
CA VAL A 253 10.10 -15.92 4.26
C VAL A 253 8.74 -15.40 3.80
N ILE A 254 7.71 -15.59 4.63
CA ILE A 254 6.36 -15.10 4.35
C ILE A 254 6.14 -13.75 5.03
N ILE A 255 5.71 -12.76 4.24
CA ILE A 255 5.37 -11.43 4.72
C ILE A 255 3.91 -11.14 4.37
N ILE A 256 3.09 -10.81 5.36
CA ILE A 256 1.70 -10.36 5.15
C ILE A 256 1.65 -8.86 5.44
N GLY A 257 1.41 -8.05 4.40
CA GLY A 257 1.56 -6.60 4.43
C GLY A 257 3.00 -6.17 4.74
N THR A 258 3.25 -5.82 6.00
CA THR A 258 4.56 -5.41 6.55
C THR A 258 4.99 -6.26 7.75
N LYS A 259 4.41 -7.46 7.91
CA LYS A 259 4.71 -8.38 9.03
C LYS A 259 5.22 -9.71 8.53
N ILE A 260 6.35 -10.16 9.08
CA ILE A 260 6.82 -11.53 8.89
C ILE A 260 5.88 -12.49 9.65
N VAL A 261 5.59 -13.63 9.04
CA VAL A 261 4.76 -14.68 9.63
C VAL A 261 5.46 -16.02 9.48
N ASP A 262 5.48 -16.80 10.56
CA ASP A 262 5.93 -18.19 10.56
C ASP A 262 4.77 -19.09 10.11
N VAL A 263 5.02 -20.00 9.15
CA VAL A 263 4.00 -20.81 8.46
C VAL A 263 4.30 -22.30 8.60
#